data_AF-A0AAU2SB18-F1
#
_entry.id   AF-A0AAU2SB18-F1
#
_cell.length_a   1.000
_cell.length_b   1.000
_cell.length_c   1.000
_cell.angle_alpha   90.00
_cell.angle_beta   90.00
_cell.angle_gamma   90.00
#
_symmetry.space_group_name_H-M   'P 1'
#
loop_
_entity.id
_entity.type
_entity.pdbx_description
1 polymer ?
#
loop_
_entity_poly.entity_id
_entity_poly.type
_entity_poly.pdbx_seq_one_letter_code
_entity_poly.pdbx_strand_id
1 'polypeptide(L)'
;MSEAVTRTATTSPALLASLDPLLREWLPRQRWFAGKGRPVTGFSLVAATELLPVDGRLGLYHLLVRAHQPMTSGDCYQLLIGVREALPPHLAPALIGHMEEGPLAGRTVYEALYDPRPAEVLLEALRTQARIGGLRFERDPGQEIRPGLVPRMVTAEQSNSSVVYGDTFILKLLRRIVPGVNPDLELPLALAREGCPRVPAPTAWLHEDLDEESYVLGVLQPFVQGAADGWELALRELAKGEDFAAEARALGRATAEVHTALARALPSVTLGAAQLQLLVDGMIERLEAAVQAVPSLRPYTPGLYSAFTALAELAAEGRTWTAQRVHGDLHLGQCLRSPAGQWSLIDFEGEPSKPLPERRMPQPPTRDVAGMLRSFDYAALSADPPMPGWAHACRAAYCSGYAEVAGADPRTDPVLLRAYETDKAIYEVVYEARHRPDWLPVPMAAIERYATSDLI
;
A
#
# COMPACT_ATOMS: atom_id res chain seq x y z
N MET A 1 -2.57 -7.39 36.05
CA MET A 1 -1.43 -6.48 35.81
C MET A 1 -0.20 -7.36 35.63
N SER A 2 0.14 -7.68 34.39
CA SER A 2 1.32 -8.50 34.07
C SER A 2 2.54 -7.59 34.10
N GLU A 3 3.57 -7.96 34.86
CA GLU A 3 4.84 -7.24 34.87
C GLU A 3 5.38 -7.14 33.44
N ALA A 4 5.48 -5.90 32.94
CA ALA A 4 6.10 -5.61 31.67
C ALA A 4 7.61 -5.88 31.80
N VAL A 5 8.08 -6.99 31.24
CA VAL A 5 9.50 -7.31 31.14
C VAL A 5 10.15 -6.28 30.22
N THR A 6 10.66 -5.20 30.81
CA THR A 6 11.43 -4.18 30.09
C THR A 6 12.83 -4.72 29.88
N ARG A 7 13.09 -5.34 28.72
CA ARG A 7 14.45 -5.67 28.29
C ARG A 7 15.03 -4.46 27.56
N THR A 8 15.94 -3.75 28.20
CA THR A 8 16.78 -2.72 27.57
C THR A 8 17.97 -3.41 26.90
N ALA A 9 17.99 -3.43 25.57
CA ALA A 9 19.15 -3.83 24.79
C ALA A 9 19.56 -2.65 23.91
N THR A 10 20.54 -1.86 24.34
CA THR A 10 21.23 -0.89 23.48
C THR A 10 22.24 -1.66 22.64
N THR A 11 21.99 -1.76 21.33
CA THR A 11 22.90 -2.43 20.40
C THR A 11 24.15 -1.61 20.13
N SER A 12 25.30 -2.27 20.12
CA SER A 12 26.61 -1.67 19.82
C SER A 12 26.72 -1.25 18.34
N PRO A 13 27.36 -0.11 18.03
CA PRO A 13 27.74 0.28 16.65
C PRO A 13 28.48 -0.83 15.87
N ALA A 14 29.15 -1.74 16.58
CA ALA A 14 29.82 -2.90 15.99
C ALA A 14 28.86 -3.88 15.28
N LEU A 15 27.58 -3.95 15.70
CA LEU A 15 26.59 -4.83 15.07
C LEU A 15 26.33 -4.42 13.62
N LEU A 16 25.93 -3.17 13.39
CA LEU A 16 25.67 -2.71 12.03
C LEU A 16 26.93 -2.73 11.17
N ALA A 17 28.08 -2.34 11.72
CA ALA A 17 29.35 -2.38 10.99
C ALA A 17 29.66 -3.79 10.45
N SER A 18 29.39 -4.84 11.24
CA SER A 18 29.57 -6.24 10.81
C SER A 18 28.53 -6.70 9.78
N LEU A 19 27.30 -6.21 9.86
CA LEU A 19 26.20 -6.58 8.93
C LEU A 19 26.26 -5.83 7.60
N ASP A 20 26.84 -4.63 7.60
CA ASP A 20 26.83 -3.69 6.47
C ASP A 20 27.26 -4.34 5.14
N PRO A 21 28.40 -5.07 5.04
CA PRO A 21 28.81 -5.71 3.78
C PRO A 21 27.74 -6.64 3.21
N LEU A 22 27.12 -7.48 4.06
CA LEU A 22 26.08 -8.43 3.65
C LEU A 22 24.79 -7.71 3.26
N LEU A 23 24.39 -6.69 4.03
CA LEU A 23 23.18 -5.92 3.76
C LEU A 23 23.30 -5.08 2.48
N ARG A 24 24.50 -4.58 2.13
CA ARG A 24 24.75 -3.85 0.88
C ARG A 24 24.46 -4.72 -0.34
N GLU A 25 24.71 -6.03 -0.25
CA GLU A 25 24.41 -6.98 -1.32
C GLU A 25 22.96 -7.48 -1.28
N TRP A 26 22.45 -7.78 -0.09
CA TRP A 26 21.16 -8.43 0.09
C TRP A 26 19.97 -7.47 -0.09
N LEU A 27 20.04 -6.26 0.49
CA LEU A 27 18.91 -5.32 0.49
C LEU A 27 18.46 -4.90 -0.91
N PRO A 28 19.35 -4.58 -1.87
CA PRO A 28 18.93 -4.18 -3.22
C PRO A 28 18.23 -5.30 -4.03
N ARG A 29 18.43 -6.57 -3.64
CA ARG A 29 17.79 -7.73 -4.29
C ARG A 29 16.34 -7.92 -3.82
N GLN A 30 15.91 -7.22 -2.77
CA GLN A 30 14.57 -7.36 -2.25
C GLN A 30 13.56 -6.67 -3.18
N ARG A 31 12.43 -7.35 -3.46
CA ARG A 31 11.33 -6.79 -4.26
C ARG A 31 10.87 -5.44 -3.71
N TRP A 32 10.80 -5.42 -2.39
CA TRP A 32 10.75 -4.35 -1.41
C TRP A 32 11.36 -2.98 -1.62
N PHE A 33 12.54 -3.02 -2.20
CA PHE A 33 13.52 -1.98 -2.05
C PHE A 33 13.19 -0.86 -3.03
N ALA A 34 12.89 0.33 -2.51
CA ALA A 34 12.48 1.47 -3.33
C ALA A 34 13.67 2.13 -4.06
N GLY A 35 14.89 1.89 -3.60
CA GLY A 35 16.12 2.51 -4.12
C GLY A 35 16.71 1.86 -5.37
N LYS A 36 15.96 1.05 -6.12
CA LYS A 36 16.48 0.32 -7.30
C LYS A 36 17.12 1.27 -8.31
N GLY A 37 18.16 0.78 -8.99
CA GLY A 37 18.93 1.55 -9.97
C GLY A 37 19.99 2.48 -9.38
N ARG A 38 20.10 2.58 -8.04
CA ARG A 38 21.17 3.32 -7.36
C ARG A 38 21.93 2.39 -6.39
N PRO A 39 23.27 2.47 -6.33
CA PRO A 39 24.03 1.66 -5.40
C PRO A 39 23.79 2.09 -3.94
N VAL A 40 23.74 1.14 -3.03
CA VAL A 40 23.74 1.41 -1.58
C VAL A 40 25.19 1.61 -1.15
N THR A 41 25.52 2.78 -0.60
CA THR A 41 26.89 3.14 -0.22
C THR A 41 27.21 2.81 1.23
N GLY A 42 26.20 2.56 2.06
CA GLY A 42 26.34 2.12 3.45
C GLY A 42 25.05 2.30 4.23
N PHE A 43 25.12 2.15 5.55
CA PHE A 43 23.97 2.27 6.43
C PHE A 43 24.25 3.11 7.67
N SER A 44 23.20 3.73 8.21
CA SER A 44 23.17 4.22 9.59
C SER A 44 22.16 3.44 10.41
N LEU A 45 22.50 3.11 11.64
CA LEU A 45 21.60 2.44 12.56
C LEU A 45 20.65 3.49 13.14
N VAL A 46 19.35 3.28 12.95
CA VAL A 46 18.30 4.13 13.54
C VAL A 46 17.88 3.55 14.88
N ALA A 47 17.56 2.27 14.92
CA ALA A 47 17.26 1.54 16.14
C ALA A 47 17.61 0.06 15.96
N ALA A 48 17.86 -0.63 17.07
CA ALA A 48 17.88 -2.08 17.06
C ALA A 48 17.49 -2.64 18.41
N THR A 49 16.66 -3.68 18.33
CA THR A 49 16.03 -4.33 19.47
C THR A 49 16.29 -5.83 19.38
N GLU A 50 16.87 -6.39 20.44
CA GLU A 50 17.00 -7.84 20.58
C GLU A 50 15.67 -8.44 21.07
N LEU A 51 15.00 -9.21 20.22
CA LEU A 51 13.75 -9.91 20.54
C LEU A 51 14.04 -11.29 21.15
N LEU A 52 15.06 -11.99 20.66
CA LEU A 52 15.56 -13.25 21.21
C LEU A 52 17.08 -13.19 21.39
N PRO A 53 17.62 -13.68 22.52
CA PRO A 53 19.06 -13.70 22.77
C PRO A 53 19.86 -14.47 21.70
N VAL A 54 20.97 -13.87 21.24
CA VAL A 54 21.83 -14.43 20.19
C VAL A 54 22.75 -15.57 20.64
N ASP A 55 22.89 -15.76 21.95
CA ASP A 55 23.57 -16.90 22.55
C ASP A 55 22.70 -18.17 22.52
N GLY A 56 21.40 -18.03 22.27
CA GLY A 56 20.48 -19.14 22.10
C GLY A 56 20.62 -19.88 20.77
N ARG A 57 19.80 -20.94 20.60
CA ARG A 57 19.70 -21.70 19.33
C ARG A 57 19.14 -20.86 18.16
N LEU A 58 18.48 -19.75 18.49
CA LEU A 58 17.89 -18.79 17.58
C LEU A 58 17.96 -17.43 18.27
N GLY A 59 18.78 -16.52 17.74
CA GLY A 59 18.73 -15.10 18.03
C GLY A 59 17.82 -14.37 17.05
N LEU A 60 17.24 -13.26 17.49
CA LEU A 60 16.37 -12.44 16.66
C LEU A 60 16.57 -10.97 16.98
N TYR A 61 16.98 -10.21 15.96
CA TYR A 61 16.99 -8.76 16.01
C TYR A 61 15.86 -8.19 15.16
N HIS A 62 15.25 -7.14 15.67
CA HIS A 62 14.55 -6.14 14.88
C HIS A 62 15.49 -4.95 14.69
N LEU A 63 15.71 -4.53 13.45
CA LEU A 63 16.58 -3.42 13.10
C LEU A 63 15.82 -2.38 12.29
N LEU A 64 16.04 -1.11 12.61
CA LEU A 64 15.71 0.01 11.75
C LEU A 64 17.02 0.58 11.20
N VAL A 65 17.22 0.49 9.88
CA VAL A 65 18.45 0.92 9.21
C VAL A 65 18.14 1.95 8.13
N ARG A 66 18.90 3.04 8.10
CA ARG A 66 18.84 4.02 7.02
C ARG A 66 19.83 3.62 5.94
N ALA A 67 19.34 3.34 4.74
CA ALA A 67 20.18 2.99 3.59
C ALA A 67 20.64 4.26 2.88
N HIS A 68 21.94 4.44 2.73
CA HIS A 68 22.51 5.60 2.04
C HIS A 68 22.65 5.33 0.55
N GLN A 69 22.17 6.27 -0.27
CA GLN A 69 22.32 6.26 -1.72
C GLN A 69 22.71 7.66 -2.20
N PRO A 70 23.49 7.79 -3.29
CA PRO A 70 23.89 9.09 -3.82
C PRO A 70 22.68 10.00 -4.10
N MET A 71 22.83 11.30 -3.79
CA MET A 71 21.83 12.34 -4.06
C MET A 71 20.47 12.14 -3.36
N THR A 72 20.44 11.40 -2.25
CA THR A 72 19.23 11.20 -1.42
C THR A 72 19.54 11.37 0.05
N SER A 73 18.52 11.64 0.87
CA SER A 73 18.62 11.60 2.34
C SER A 73 18.62 10.18 2.91
N GLY A 74 18.45 9.15 2.08
CA GLY A 74 18.38 7.75 2.47
C GLY A 74 17.03 7.34 3.05
N ASP A 75 16.55 6.17 2.65
CA ASP A 75 15.31 5.57 3.14
C ASP A 75 15.57 4.71 4.38
N CYS A 76 14.65 4.73 5.34
CA CYS A 76 14.70 3.87 6.52
C CYS A 76 13.93 2.56 6.26
N TYR A 77 14.57 1.44 6.58
CA TYR A 77 14.03 0.10 6.39
C TYR A 77 13.98 -0.67 7.70
N GLN A 78 12.86 -1.37 7.91
CA GLN A 78 12.68 -2.34 8.98
C GLN A 78 13.13 -3.74 8.51
N LEU A 79 14.07 -4.33 9.26
CA LEU A 79 14.61 -5.66 9.02
C LEU A 79 14.41 -6.55 10.25
N LEU A 80 14.03 -7.81 10.02
CA LEU A 80 14.00 -8.86 11.03
C LEU A 80 15.12 -9.85 10.73
N ILE A 81 16.19 -9.81 11.53
CA ILE A 81 17.41 -10.59 11.31
C ILE A 81 17.44 -11.76 12.28
N GLY A 82 17.31 -12.96 11.74
CA GLY A 82 17.51 -14.19 12.49
C GLY A 82 18.99 -14.54 12.56
N VAL A 83 19.42 -15.09 13.70
CA VAL A 83 20.82 -15.47 13.95
C VAL A 83 20.87 -16.92 14.43
N ARG A 84 21.69 -17.75 13.77
CA ARG A 84 21.89 -19.17 14.13
C ARG A 84 23.35 -19.57 13.94
N GLU A 85 23.79 -20.66 14.57
CA GLU A 85 25.07 -21.30 14.21
C GLU A 85 25.04 -21.81 12.76
N ALA A 86 24.06 -22.65 12.45
CA ALA A 86 23.84 -23.21 11.12
C ALA A 86 22.38 -22.99 10.69
N LEU A 87 22.20 -22.60 9.43
CA LEU A 87 20.87 -22.38 8.86
C LEU A 87 20.30 -23.72 8.35
N PRO A 88 19.08 -24.12 8.78
CA PRO A 88 18.42 -25.30 8.24
C PRO A 88 18.24 -25.23 6.71
N PRO A 89 18.34 -26.35 5.96
CA PRO A 89 18.26 -26.33 4.50
C PRO A 89 17.00 -25.66 3.92
N HIS A 90 15.85 -25.80 4.59
CA HIS A 90 14.60 -25.18 4.14
C HIS A 90 14.59 -23.65 4.24
N LEU A 91 15.50 -23.05 5.03
CA LEU A 91 15.69 -21.61 5.14
C LEU A 91 16.81 -21.07 4.24
N ALA A 92 17.45 -21.90 3.42
CA ALA A 92 18.51 -21.45 2.51
C ALA A 92 18.11 -20.25 1.62
N PRO A 93 16.87 -20.14 1.09
CA PRO A 93 16.44 -18.96 0.34
C PRO A 93 16.40 -17.66 1.15
N ALA A 94 16.37 -17.75 2.48
CA ALA A 94 16.33 -16.60 3.39
C ALA A 94 17.73 -16.11 3.79
N LEU A 95 18.80 -16.80 3.37
CA LEU A 95 20.18 -16.50 3.77
C LEU A 95 20.56 -15.06 3.39
N ILE A 96 21.07 -14.32 4.37
CA ILE A 96 21.70 -13.02 4.17
C ILE A 96 23.22 -13.23 4.05
N GLY A 97 23.81 -14.02 4.95
CA GLY A 97 25.21 -14.43 4.85
C GLY A 97 25.79 -15.01 6.15
N HIS A 98 27.10 -15.24 6.13
CA HIS A 98 27.87 -15.71 7.28
C HIS A 98 28.72 -14.57 7.84
N MET A 99 28.76 -14.47 9.16
CA MET A 99 29.45 -13.40 9.87
C MET A 99 30.88 -13.85 10.22
N GLU A 100 31.88 -13.17 9.65
CA GLU A 100 33.29 -13.46 9.92
C GLU A 100 33.82 -12.68 11.14
N GLU A 101 33.32 -11.46 11.34
CA GLU A 101 33.78 -10.53 12.36
C GLU A 101 32.62 -9.91 13.16
N GLY A 102 32.97 -9.20 14.23
CA GLY A 102 32.02 -8.46 15.06
C GLY A 102 31.24 -9.33 16.06
N PRO A 103 30.17 -8.78 16.66
CA PRO A 103 29.47 -9.44 17.77
C PRO A 103 28.75 -10.74 17.38
N LEU A 104 28.53 -10.98 16.08
CA LEU A 104 27.91 -12.19 15.56
C LEU A 104 28.90 -13.12 14.86
N ALA A 105 30.21 -12.94 15.03
CA ALA A 105 31.24 -13.76 14.40
C ALA A 105 30.99 -15.26 14.62
N GLY A 106 31.10 -16.05 13.54
CA GLY A 106 30.81 -17.49 13.54
C GLY A 106 29.31 -17.84 13.46
N ARG A 107 28.42 -16.86 13.34
CA ARG A 107 26.97 -17.08 13.13
C ARG A 107 26.58 -16.88 11.67
N THR A 108 25.44 -17.47 11.32
CA THR A 108 24.72 -17.28 10.06
C THR A 108 23.54 -16.35 10.30
N VAL A 109 23.38 -15.33 9.45
CA VAL A 109 22.29 -14.35 9.49
C VAL A 109 21.34 -14.54 8.31
N TYR A 110 20.04 -14.36 8.55
CA TYR A 110 18.99 -14.62 7.55
C TYR A 110 17.74 -13.75 7.79
N GLU A 111 16.88 -13.63 6.77
CA GLU A 111 15.59 -12.94 6.86
C GLU A 111 14.61 -13.77 7.69
N ALA A 112 14.31 -13.29 8.89
CA ALA A 112 13.69 -14.10 9.94
C ALA A 112 12.24 -14.49 9.61
N LEU A 113 11.53 -13.75 8.74
CA LEU A 113 10.14 -14.05 8.41
C LEU A 113 9.92 -15.36 7.65
N TYR A 114 10.98 -15.93 7.07
CA TYR A 114 10.91 -17.28 6.47
C TYR A 114 10.91 -18.40 7.53
N ASP A 115 11.30 -18.09 8.77
CA ASP A 115 11.26 -19.02 9.89
C ASP A 115 9.95 -18.83 10.67
N PRO A 116 9.16 -19.89 10.89
CA PRO A 116 7.95 -19.82 11.70
C PRO A 116 8.17 -19.30 13.13
N ARG A 117 9.32 -19.59 13.76
CA ARG A 117 9.51 -19.26 15.19
C ARG A 117 9.61 -17.75 15.45
N PRO A 118 10.40 -16.95 14.70
CA PRO A 118 10.33 -15.49 14.79
C PRO A 118 8.92 -14.92 14.58
N ALA A 119 8.13 -15.47 13.67
CA ALA A 119 6.76 -15.04 13.46
C ALA A 119 5.85 -15.33 14.67
N GLU A 120 5.99 -16.51 15.31
CA GLU A 120 5.31 -16.83 16.58
C GLU A 120 5.65 -15.82 17.69
N VAL A 121 6.92 -15.40 17.79
CA VAL A 121 7.35 -14.37 18.76
C VAL A 121 6.65 -13.04 18.52
N LEU A 122 6.53 -12.61 17.26
CA LEU A 122 5.82 -11.36 16.93
C LEU A 122 4.33 -11.45 17.26
N LEU A 123 3.66 -12.56 16.94
CA LEU A 123 2.26 -12.76 17.29
C LEU A 123 2.05 -12.74 18.81
N GLU A 124 2.92 -13.41 19.57
CA GLU A 124 2.83 -13.45 21.02
C GLU A 124 3.06 -12.07 21.65
N ALA A 125 4.00 -11.29 21.11
CA ALA A 125 4.23 -9.91 21.52
C ALA A 125 3.01 -9.00 21.24
N LEU A 126 2.38 -9.13 20.08
CA LEU A 126 1.11 -8.44 19.75
C LEU A 126 -0.02 -8.85 20.70
N ARG A 127 -0.18 -10.17 20.91
CA ARG A 127 -1.22 -10.74 21.78
C ARG A 127 -1.10 -10.27 23.23
N THR A 128 0.12 -10.18 23.74
CA THR A 128 0.41 -9.80 25.15
C THR A 128 0.63 -8.31 25.35
N GLN A 129 0.58 -7.51 24.29
CA GLN A 129 0.88 -6.07 24.31
C GLN A 129 2.26 -5.79 24.93
N ALA A 130 3.26 -6.57 24.49
CA ALA A 130 4.61 -6.50 25.03
C ALA A 130 5.26 -5.13 24.78
N ARG A 131 6.28 -4.84 25.59
CA ARG A 131 7.22 -3.75 25.33
C ARG A 131 8.63 -4.31 25.40
N ILE A 132 9.36 -4.26 24.30
CA ILE A 132 10.69 -4.88 24.17
C ILE A 132 11.62 -3.81 23.57
N GLY A 133 12.61 -3.34 24.32
CA GLY A 133 13.39 -2.17 23.91
C GLY A 133 12.50 -0.96 23.62
N GLY A 134 12.68 -0.36 22.44
CA GLY A 134 11.84 0.72 21.92
C GLY A 134 10.49 0.26 21.36
N LEU A 135 10.36 -1.03 21.03
CA LEU A 135 9.16 -1.59 20.40
C LEU A 135 7.98 -1.65 21.36
N ARG A 136 6.83 -1.15 20.87
CA ARG A 136 5.55 -1.18 21.55
C ARG A 136 4.56 -1.98 20.71
N PHE A 137 3.93 -2.95 21.36
CA PHE A 137 2.89 -3.78 20.75
C PHE A 137 1.55 -3.39 21.37
N GLU A 138 0.60 -2.99 20.54
CA GLU A 138 -0.73 -2.55 20.96
C GLU A 138 -1.81 -3.38 20.28
N ARG A 139 -2.98 -3.46 20.91
CA ARG A 139 -4.12 -4.17 20.36
C ARG A 139 -5.42 -3.45 20.65
N ASP A 140 -6.41 -3.69 19.81
CA ASP A 140 -7.79 -3.35 20.12
C ASP A 140 -8.27 -4.23 21.30
N PRO A 141 -8.73 -3.64 22.42
CA PRO A 141 -9.16 -4.40 23.59
C PRO A 141 -10.41 -5.26 23.31
N GLY A 142 -11.23 -4.90 22.31
CA GLY A 142 -12.43 -5.61 21.89
C GLY A 142 -12.17 -6.80 20.97
N GLN A 143 -10.93 -6.99 20.50
CA GLN A 143 -10.56 -8.14 19.68
C GLN A 143 -9.66 -9.13 20.43
N GLU A 144 -9.95 -10.43 20.29
CA GLU A 144 -9.16 -11.52 20.88
C GLU A 144 -8.14 -12.05 19.87
N ILE A 145 -6.88 -12.20 20.30
CA ILE A 145 -5.86 -12.93 19.54
C ILE A 145 -5.58 -14.24 20.27
N ARG A 146 -5.92 -15.37 19.64
CA ARG A 146 -5.67 -16.69 20.22
C ARG A 146 -4.17 -17.06 20.13
N PRO A 147 -3.59 -17.74 21.14
CA PRO A 147 -2.23 -18.24 21.05
C PRO A 147 -2.14 -19.44 20.10
N GLY A 148 -0.93 -19.78 19.67
CA GLY A 148 -0.65 -21.01 18.93
C GLY A 148 -1.16 -21.05 17.48
N LEU A 149 -1.48 -19.89 16.89
CA LEU A 149 -1.82 -19.80 15.48
C LEU A 149 -0.56 -20.01 14.62
N VAL A 150 -0.61 -20.98 13.72
CA VAL A 150 0.53 -21.35 12.87
C VAL A 150 0.83 -20.23 11.86
N PRO A 151 2.05 -19.67 11.84
CA PRO A 151 2.43 -18.64 10.89
C PRO A 151 2.76 -19.21 9.52
N ARG A 152 2.43 -18.45 8.48
CA ARG A 152 2.79 -18.72 7.09
C ARG A 152 3.09 -17.41 6.38
N MET A 153 4.32 -17.27 5.89
CA MET A 153 4.71 -16.10 5.10
C MET A 153 3.95 -16.05 3.77
N VAL A 154 3.51 -14.86 3.38
CA VAL A 154 2.91 -14.56 2.08
C VAL A 154 3.96 -13.91 1.20
N THR A 155 4.24 -14.51 0.04
CA THR A 155 5.30 -14.05 -0.87
C THR A 155 4.82 -13.08 -1.94
N ALA A 156 3.50 -12.92 -2.13
CA ALA A 156 2.88 -12.25 -3.27
C ALA A 156 2.81 -10.70 -3.21
N GLU A 157 2.99 -10.07 -2.04
CA GLU A 157 2.89 -8.61 -1.92
C GLU A 157 4.03 -7.86 -2.64
N GLN A 158 3.91 -6.55 -2.89
CA GLN A 158 4.96 -5.79 -3.58
C GLN A 158 5.85 -4.96 -2.66
N SER A 159 5.27 -4.12 -1.79
CA SER A 159 5.99 -3.14 -0.95
C SER A 159 6.34 -3.65 0.46
N ASN A 160 5.62 -4.65 0.97
CA ASN A 160 5.71 -5.10 2.35
C ASN A 160 5.88 -6.62 2.46
N SER A 161 6.05 -7.12 3.68
CA SER A 161 6.05 -8.55 3.98
C SER A 161 4.89 -8.91 4.87
N SER A 162 4.17 -9.97 4.55
CA SER A 162 3.04 -10.41 5.35
C SER A 162 3.16 -11.83 5.86
N VAL A 163 2.58 -12.06 7.02
CA VAL A 163 2.46 -13.38 7.66
C VAL A 163 1.00 -13.62 8.00
N VAL A 164 0.45 -14.73 7.52
CA VAL A 164 -0.88 -15.21 7.91
C VAL A 164 -0.72 -16.12 9.13
N TYR A 165 -1.58 -15.94 10.14
CA TYR A 165 -1.61 -16.74 11.36
C TYR A 165 -2.91 -17.55 11.43
N GLY A 166 -2.79 -18.87 11.26
CA GLY A 166 -3.90 -19.82 11.38
C GLY A 166 -5.13 -19.47 10.54
N ASP A 167 -4.93 -18.86 9.37
CA ASP A 167 -5.96 -18.31 8.47
C ASP A 167 -6.98 -17.39 9.17
N THR A 168 -6.60 -16.81 10.31
CA THR A 168 -7.46 -15.95 11.13
C THR A 168 -7.01 -14.49 11.05
N PHE A 169 -5.70 -14.26 11.08
CA PHE A 169 -5.11 -12.93 10.99
C PHE A 169 -4.04 -12.87 9.92
N ILE A 170 -3.81 -11.68 9.40
CA ILE A 170 -2.67 -11.33 8.57
C ILE A 170 -1.94 -10.15 9.21
N LEU A 171 -0.64 -10.32 9.46
CA LEU A 171 0.26 -9.26 9.89
C LEU A 171 1.00 -8.75 8.68
N LYS A 172 0.82 -7.47 8.37
CA LYS A 172 1.60 -6.72 7.39
C LYS A 172 2.73 -5.99 8.10
N LEU A 173 3.98 -6.35 7.78
CA LEU A 173 5.18 -5.67 8.28
C LEU A 173 5.66 -4.67 7.25
N LEU A 174 5.68 -3.40 7.66
CA LEU A 174 6.04 -2.27 6.82
C LEU A 174 7.54 -2.24 6.61
N ARG A 175 8.00 -2.42 5.37
CA ARG A 175 9.43 -2.58 5.10
C ARG A 175 10.18 -1.27 4.98
N ARG A 176 9.61 -0.29 4.27
CA ARG A 176 10.11 1.08 4.25
C ARG A 176 9.29 1.89 5.25
N ILE A 177 9.93 2.38 6.29
CA ILE A 177 9.24 3.10 7.36
C ILE A 177 9.47 4.60 7.23
N VAL A 178 8.44 5.34 7.59
CA VAL A 178 8.41 6.80 7.57
C VAL A 178 7.76 7.27 8.86
N PRO A 179 8.24 8.38 9.45
CA PRO A 179 7.64 8.91 10.65
C PRO A 179 6.21 9.39 10.41
N GLY A 180 5.41 9.32 11.47
CA GLY A 180 4.07 9.85 11.53
C GLY A 180 2.97 8.82 11.38
N VAL A 181 1.76 9.33 11.22
CA VAL A 181 0.54 8.52 11.18
C VAL A 181 0.48 7.72 9.87
N ASN A 182 0.45 6.40 9.97
CA ASN A 182 0.34 5.53 8.80
C ASN A 182 -1.15 5.38 8.37
N PRO A 183 -1.51 5.73 7.11
CA PRO A 183 -2.88 5.61 6.58
C PRO A 183 -3.49 4.21 6.69
N ASP A 184 -2.68 3.16 6.54
CA ASP A 184 -3.10 1.76 6.59
C ASP A 184 -3.44 1.28 8.02
N LEU A 185 -3.11 2.09 9.03
CA LEU A 185 -3.61 1.94 10.39
C LEU A 185 -4.70 2.96 10.71
N GLU A 186 -4.50 4.23 10.35
CA GLU A 186 -5.39 5.36 10.66
C GLU A 186 -6.79 5.18 10.08
N LEU A 187 -6.88 4.88 8.78
CA LEU A 187 -8.15 4.81 8.07
C LEU A 187 -8.97 3.58 8.46
N PRO A 188 -8.39 2.35 8.52
CA PRO A 188 -9.13 1.20 8.98
C PRO A 188 -9.60 1.31 10.45
N LEU A 189 -8.81 1.93 11.35
CA LEU A 189 -9.26 2.20 12.71
C LEU A 189 -10.42 3.20 12.76
N ALA A 190 -10.37 4.27 11.97
CA ALA A 190 -11.46 5.24 11.87
C ALA A 190 -12.75 4.60 11.33
N LEU A 191 -12.62 3.76 10.30
CA LEU A 191 -13.73 3.00 9.71
C LEU A 191 -14.34 1.98 10.67
N ALA A 192 -13.50 1.29 11.46
CA ALA A 192 -13.95 0.34 12.47
C ALA A 192 -14.78 1.04 13.56
N ARG A 193 -14.38 2.24 13.99
CA ARG A 193 -15.14 3.06 14.97
C ARG A 193 -16.49 3.50 14.43
N GLU A 194 -16.59 3.76 13.13
CA GLU A 194 -17.86 4.03 12.44
C GLU A 194 -18.69 2.77 12.17
N GLY A 195 -18.18 1.58 12.50
CA GLY A 195 -18.86 0.31 12.25
C GLY A 195 -18.95 -0.06 10.76
N CYS A 196 -18.03 0.42 9.92
CA CYS A 196 -18.01 0.09 8.50
C CYS A 196 -17.60 -1.39 8.30
N PRO A 197 -18.46 -2.25 7.73
CA PRO A 197 -18.16 -3.68 7.58
C PRO A 197 -17.29 -3.99 6.36
N ARG A 198 -16.94 -2.98 5.55
CA ARG A 198 -16.24 -3.14 4.27
C ARG A 198 -14.72 -3.12 4.40
N VAL A 199 -14.17 -2.95 5.59
CA VAL A 199 -12.73 -2.95 5.82
C VAL A 199 -12.42 -3.82 7.04
N PRO A 200 -11.48 -4.78 6.95
CA PRO A 200 -11.03 -5.54 8.10
C PRO A 200 -10.49 -4.59 9.19
N ALA A 201 -11.09 -4.63 10.38
CA ALA A 201 -10.69 -3.76 11.48
C ALA A 201 -9.34 -4.20 12.07
N PRO A 202 -8.32 -3.31 12.17
CA PRO A 202 -7.04 -3.66 12.77
C PRO A 202 -7.21 -4.23 14.18
N THR A 203 -6.60 -5.39 14.42
CA THR A 203 -6.65 -6.13 15.67
C THR A 203 -5.49 -5.74 16.58
N ALA A 204 -4.30 -5.54 16.02
CA ALA A 204 -3.10 -5.13 16.74
C ALA A 204 -2.10 -4.41 15.82
N TRP A 205 -1.16 -3.68 16.40
CA TRP A 205 -0.11 -3.00 15.65
C TRP A 205 1.19 -2.92 16.45
N LEU A 206 2.30 -2.87 15.72
CA LEU A 206 3.65 -2.66 16.22
C LEU A 206 4.09 -1.25 15.86
N HIS A 207 4.61 -0.52 16.83
CA HIS A 207 5.16 0.81 16.63
C HIS A 207 6.35 1.10 17.53
N GLU A 208 7.10 2.14 17.18
CA GLU A 208 8.25 2.63 17.95
C GLU A 208 8.29 4.16 17.89
N ASP A 209 8.55 4.80 19.02
CA ASP A 209 8.71 6.26 19.11
C ASP A 209 10.20 6.61 19.10
N LEU A 210 10.64 7.37 18.11
CA LEU A 210 12.04 7.79 17.92
C LEU A 210 12.08 9.31 17.68
N ASP A 211 12.94 10.02 18.40
CA ASP A 211 13.15 11.47 18.24
C ASP A 211 11.84 12.28 18.18
N GLU A 212 10.89 11.97 19.09
CA GLU A 212 9.53 12.55 19.18
C GLU A 212 8.57 12.21 18.03
N GLU A 213 8.99 11.38 17.06
CA GLU A 213 8.13 10.88 15.99
C GLU A 213 7.76 9.41 16.21
N SER A 214 6.51 9.06 15.92
CA SER A 214 6.03 7.68 16.01
C SER A 214 6.12 6.99 14.66
N TYR A 215 6.62 5.75 14.65
CA TYR A 215 6.78 4.92 13.46
C TYR A 215 5.88 3.70 13.58
N VAL A 216 4.88 3.58 12.70
CA VAL A 216 4.14 2.32 12.56
C VAL A 216 5.02 1.34 11.80
N LEU A 217 5.20 0.16 12.36
CA LEU A 217 6.11 -0.88 11.87
C LEU A 217 5.35 -2.11 11.37
N GLY A 218 4.14 -2.35 11.88
CA GLY A 218 3.29 -3.41 11.34
C GLY A 218 1.86 -3.33 11.85
N VAL A 219 0.94 -3.90 11.07
CA VAL A 219 -0.50 -3.92 11.35
C VAL A 219 -1.01 -5.35 11.21
N LEU A 220 -1.64 -5.86 12.27
CA LEU A 220 -2.34 -7.14 12.30
C LEU A 220 -3.83 -6.88 12.12
N GLN A 221 -4.45 -7.57 11.17
CA GLN A 221 -5.88 -7.46 10.89
C GLN A 221 -6.48 -8.84 10.59
N PRO A 222 -7.82 -8.99 10.64
CA PRO A 222 -8.48 -10.23 10.25
C PRO A 222 -8.12 -10.64 8.82
N PHE A 223 -7.80 -11.91 8.64
CA PHE A 223 -7.59 -12.50 7.32
C PHE A 223 -8.94 -12.91 6.73
N VAL A 224 -9.27 -12.43 5.53
CA VAL A 224 -10.53 -12.76 4.87
C VAL A 224 -10.42 -14.14 4.21
N GLN A 225 -10.66 -15.19 5.01
CA GLN A 225 -10.48 -16.58 4.58
C GLN A 225 -11.35 -16.91 3.34
N GLY A 226 -10.72 -17.53 2.35
CA GLY A 226 -11.39 -17.97 1.12
C GLY A 226 -11.85 -16.82 0.22
N ALA A 227 -11.45 -15.58 0.49
CA ALA A 227 -11.74 -14.47 -0.41
C ALA A 227 -10.98 -14.62 -1.74
N ALA A 228 -11.65 -14.24 -2.82
CA ALA A 228 -11.01 -14.05 -4.11
C ALA A 228 -10.44 -12.63 -4.19
N ASP A 229 -9.23 -12.50 -4.74
CA ASP A 229 -8.71 -11.20 -5.19
C ASP A 229 -9.59 -10.65 -6.32
N GLY A 230 -9.94 -9.36 -6.25
CA GLY A 230 -10.89 -8.74 -7.17
C GLY A 230 -10.38 -8.68 -8.60
N TRP A 231 -9.06 -8.55 -8.80
CA TRP A 231 -8.44 -8.58 -10.11
C TRP A 231 -8.45 -10.00 -10.69
N GLU A 232 -8.01 -11.00 -9.92
CA GLU A 232 -8.07 -12.41 -10.33
C GLU A 232 -9.50 -12.87 -10.63
N LEU A 233 -10.47 -12.46 -9.80
CA LEU A 233 -11.88 -12.74 -10.01
C LEU A 233 -12.37 -12.13 -11.32
N ALA A 234 -12.10 -10.85 -11.56
CA ALA A 234 -12.50 -10.17 -12.79
C ALA A 234 -11.92 -10.87 -14.04
N LEU A 235 -10.62 -11.18 -14.05
CA LEU A 235 -9.99 -11.89 -15.16
C LEU A 235 -10.56 -13.29 -15.37
N ARG A 236 -10.87 -14.01 -14.28
CA ARG A 236 -11.45 -15.35 -14.36
C ARG A 236 -12.85 -15.34 -14.98
N GLU A 237 -13.71 -14.42 -14.56
CA GLU A 237 -15.07 -14.33 -15.12
C GLU A 237 -15.04 -13.81 -16.56
N LEU A 238 -14.15 -12.86 -16.84
CA LEU A 238 -13.88 -12.36 -18.19
C LEU A 238 -13.45 -13.48 -19.14
N ALA A 239 -12.55 -14.38 -18.71
CA ALA A 239 -12.08 -15.52 -19.50
C ALA A 239 -13.17 -16.56 -19.80
N LYS A 240 -14.24 -16.62 -18.99
CA LYS A 240 -15.41 -17.47 -19.25
C LYS A 240 -16.45 -16.80 -20.15
N GLY A 241 -16.28 -15.51 -20.48
CA GLY A 241 -17.30 -14.70 -21.13
C GLY A 241 -18.51 -14.41 -20.23
N GLU A 242 -18.35 -14.51 -18.91
CA GLU A 242 -19.41 -14.23 -17.94
C GLU A 242 -19.52 -12.71 -17.66
N ASP A 243 -20.73 -12.26 -17.34
CA ASP A 243 -20.99 -10.87 -16.98
C ASP A 243 -20.44 -10.56 -15.58
N PHE A 244 -19.78 -9.41 -15.43
CA PHE A 244 -19.25 -8.91 -14.16
C PHE A 244 -19.98 -7.66 -13.66
N ALA A 245 -21.00 -7.16 -14.38
CA ALA A 245 -21.72 -5.94 -14.03
C ALA A 245 -22.38 -6.02 -12.63
N ALA A 246 -22.93 -7.16 -12.24
CA ALA A 246 -23.53 -7.34 -10.92
C ALA A 246 -22.49 -7.19 -9.79
N GLU A 247 -21.31 -7.78 -9.96
CA GLU A 247 -20.20 -7.67 -9.02
C GLU A 247 -19.61 -6.25 -9.02
N ALA A 248 -19.45 -5.62 -10.19
CA ALA A 248 -19.03 -4.23 -10.31
C ALA A 248 -20.00 -3.27 -9.60
N ARG A 249 -21.31 -3.48 -9.73
CA ARG A 249 -22.33 -2.69 -8.99
C ARG A 249 -22.22 -2.91 -7.48
N ALA A 250 -22.03 -4.15 -7.03
CA ALA A 250 -21.86 -4.46 -5.61
C ALA A 250 -20.58 -3.83 -5.04
N LEU A 251 -19.49 -3.83 -5.82
CA LEU A 251 -18.25 -3.17 -5.47
C LEU A 251 -18.42 -1.65 -5.42
N GLY A 252 -19.19 -1.06 -6.35
CA GLY A 252 -19.54 0.36 -6.32
C GLY A 252 -20.26 0.76 -5.04
N ARG A 253 -21.23 -0.04 -4.58
CA ARG A 253 -21.88 0.15 -3.27
C ARG A 253 -20.88 0.08 -2.12
N ALA A 254 -20.01 -0.93 -2.11
CA ALA A 254 -19.01 -1.11 -1.06
C ALA A 254 -18.04 0.09 -0.98
N THR A 255 -17.56 0.60 -2.12
CA THR A 255 -16.71 1.81 -2.14
C THR A 255 -17.45 3.02 -1.59
N ALA A 256 -18.71 3.23 -1.99
CA ALA A 256 -19.51 4.34 -1.47
C ALA A 256 -19.75 4.23 0.04
N GLU A 257 -20.03 3.02 0.56
CA GLU A 257 -20.16 2.78 2.01
C GLU A 257 -18.88 3.16 2.76
N VAL A 258 -17.70 2.80 2.23
CA VAL A 258 -16.40 3.20 2.79
C VAL A 258 -16.22 4.72 2.75
N HIS A 259 -16.49 5.37 1.61
CA HIS A 259 -16.35 6.82 1.50
C HIS A 259 -17.29 7.58 2.43
N THR A 260 -18.55 7.16 2.54
CA THR A 260 -19.50 7.77 3.46
C THR A 260 -19.06 7.60 4.91
N ALA A 261 -18.54 6.43 5.28
CA ALA A 261 -18.00 6.20 6.62
C ALA A 261 -16.76 7.06 6.90
N LEU A 262 -15.82 7.18 5.95
CA LEU A 262 -14.66 8.07 6.08
C LEU A 262 -15.07 9.54 6.25
N ALA A 263 -16.07 10.01 5.50
CA ALA A 263 -16.57 11.38 5.58
C ALA A 263 -17.21 11.70 6.95
N ARG A 264 -17.79 10.69 7.61
CA ARG A 264 -18.31 10.82 8.98
C ARG A 264 -17.20 10.75 10.03
N ALA A 265 -16.26 9.83 9.86
CA ALA A 265 -15.19 9.58 10.82
C ALA A 265 -14.15 10.71 10.89
N LEU A 266 -13.86 11.34 9.74
CA LEU A 266 -12.74 12.24 9.55
C LEU A 266 -13.18 13.54 8.85
N PRO A 267 -12.47 14.67 9.08
CA PRO A 267 -12.87 15.95 8.50
C PRO A 267 -12.94 15.92 6.96
N SER A 268 -14.00 16.51 6.44
CA SER A 268 -14.13 16.85 5.02
C SER A 268 -13.82 18.33 4.81
N VAL A 269 -13.30 18.68 3.64
CA VAL A 269 -12.86 20.03 3.26
C VAL A 269 -13.61 20.44 1.99
N THR A 270 -14.11 21.67 1.95
CA THR A 270 -14.58 22.26 0.70
C THR A 270 -13.37 22.82 -0.05
N LEU A 271 -13.12 22.29 -1.24
CA LEU A 271 -12.11 22.82 -2.14
C LEU A 271 -12.72 23.98 -2.94
N GLY A 272 -12.26 25.19 -2.65
CA GLY A 272 -12.57 26.39 -3.43
C GLY A 272 -11.54 26.64 -4.52
N ALA A 273 -11.69 27.77 -5.23
CA ALA A 273 -10.84 28.12 -6.37
C ALA A 273 -9.34 28.02 -6.08
N ALA A 274 -8.88 28.54 -4.94
CA ALA A 274 -7.45 28.52 -4.57
C ALA A 274 -6.91 27.09 -4.35
N GLN A 275 -7.68 26.22 -3.68
CA GLN A 275 -7.27 24.83 -3.45
C GLN A 275 -7.32 24.02 -4.75
N LEU A 276 -8.32 24.25 -5.60
CA LEU A 276 -8.41 23.61 -6.92
C LEU A 276 -7.26 24.01 -7.83
N GLN A 277 -6.84 25.28 -7.79
CA GLN A 277 -5.71 25.74 -8.59
C GLN A 277 -4.45 24.97 -8.25
N LEU A 278 -4.12 24.81 -6.96
CA LEU A 278 -2.95 24.03 -6.52
C LEU A 278 -3.02 22.55 -6.98
N LEU A 279 -4.21 21.98 -6.98
CA LEU A 279 -4.44 20.60 -7.43
C LEU A 279 -4.22 20.47 -8.95
N VAL A 280 -4.77 21.41 -9.72
CA VAL A 280 -4.60 21.48 -11.18
C VAL A 280 -3.14 21.73 -11.55
N ASP A 281 -2.45 22.64 -10.86
CA ASP A 281 -1.02 22.91 -11.07
C ASP A 281 -0.21 21.61 -10.88
N GLY A 282 -0.48 20.86 -9.81
CA GLY A 282 0.17 19.57 -9.58
C GLY A 282 -0.13 18.52 -10.66
N MET A 283 -1.35 18.50 -11.23
CA MET A 283 -1.69 17.62 -12.36
C MET A 283 -0.91 18.01 -13.63
N ILE A 284 -0.79 19.31 -13.89
CA ILE A 284 -0.01 19.86 -15.00
C ILE A 284 1.48 19.53 -14.87
N GLU A 285 2.07 19.74 -13.69
CA GLU A 285 3.48 19.40 -13.43
C GLU A 285 3.75 17.91 -13.67
N ARG A 286 2.83 17.03 -13.27
CA ARG A 286 2.93 15.59 -13.54
C ARG A 286 2.84 15.28 -15.03
N LEU A 287 1.96 15.94 -15.77
CA LEU A 287 1.87 15.81 -17.24
C LEU A 287 3.19 16.24 -17.89
N GLU A 288 3.74 17.38 -17.52
CA GLU A 288 5.00 17.87 -18.07
C GLU A 288 6.16 16.90 -17.80
N ALA A 289 6.29 16.43 -16.56
CA ALA A 289 7.28 15.42 -16.19
C ALA A 289 7.09 14.10 -16.97
N ALA A 290 5.84 13.68 -17.17
CA ALA A 290 5.51 12.48 -17.93
C ALA A 290 5.87 12.63 -19.41
N VAL A 291 5.62 13.79 -20.03
CA VAL A 291 5.98 14.07 -21.43
C VAL A 291 7.50 14.06 -21.63
N GLN A 292 8.28 14.50 -20.63
CA GLN A 292 9.74 14.38 -20.68
C GLN A 292 10.20 12.93 -20.56
N ALA A 293 9.58 12.15 -19.66
CA ALA A 293 9.93 10.75 -19.45
C ALA A 293 9.48 9.82 -20.59
N VAL A 294 8.34 10.13 -21.22
CA VAL A 294 7.69 9.32 -22.26
C VAL A 294 7.27 10.24 -23.42
N PRO A 295 8.18 10.54 -24.38
CA PRO A 295 7.95 11.51 -25.44
C PRO A 295 6.77 11.19 -26.38
N SER A 296 6.27 9.94 -26.41
CA SER A 296 5.08 9.55 -27.17
C SER A 296 3.78 10.22 -26.67
N LEU A 297 3.80 10.86 -25.49
CA LEU A 297 2.69 11.66 -24.98
C LEU A 297 2.52 13.02 -25.69
N ARG A 298 3.58 13.55 -26.32
CA ARG A 298 3.60 14.91 -26.91
C ARG A 298 2.42 15.22 -27.83
N PRO A 299 1.97 14.32 -28.73
CA PRO A 299 0.84 14.61 -29.61
C PRO A 299 -0.49 14.82 -28.87
N TYR A 300 -0.64 14.23 -27.69
CA TYR A 300 -1.87 14.26 -26.89
C TYR A 300 -1.92 15.40 -25.88
N THR A 301 -0.76 16.04 -25.63
CA THR A 301 -0.59 17.07 -24.60
C THR A 301 -1.68 18.15 -24.62
N PRO A 302 -2.08 18.76 -25.76
CA PRO A 302 -3.15 19.77 -25.76
C PRO A 302 -4.48 19.27 -25.19
N GLY A 303 -4.89 18.05 -25.55
CA GLY A 303 -6.13 17.45 -25.06
C GLY A 303 -6.05 17.04 -23.59
N LEU A 304 -4.88 16.62 -23.12
CA LEU A 304 -4.68 16.32 -21.69
C LEU A 304 -4.70 17.59 -20.83
N TYR A 305 -4.08 18.69 -21.31
CA TYR A 305 -4.18 20.00 -20.66
C TYR A 305 -5.63 20.46 -20.55
N SER A 306 -6.44 20.26 -21.60
CA SER A 306 -7.86 20.68 -21.58
C SER A 306 -8.67 20.01 -20.47
N ALA A 307 -8.30 18.78 -20.04
CA ALA A 307 -8.95 18.11 -18.91
C ALA A 307 -8.72 18.83 -17.59
N PHE A 308 -7.53 19.40 -17.39
CA PHE A 308 -7.17 20.10 -16.16
C PHE A 308 -7.63 21.56 -16.18
N THR A 309 -7.53 22.24 -17.33
CA THR A 309 -7.97 23.64 -17.43
C THR A 309 -9.49 23.77 -17.30
N ALA A 310 -10.28 22.83 -17.83
CA ALA A 310 -11.73 22.82 -17.64
C ALA A 310 -12.11 22.73 -16.14
N LEU A 311 -11.33 22.00 -15.34
CA LEU A 311 -11.53 21.94 -13.89
C LEU A 311 -11.21 23.28 -13.21
N ALA A 312 -10.12 23.94 -13.61
CA ALA A 312 -9.75 25.26 -13.11
C ALA A 312 -10.78 26.35 -13.49
N GLU A 313 -11.31 26.30 -14.71
CA GLU A 313 -12.34 27.23 -15.20
C GLU A 313 -13.62 27.15 -14.36
N LEU A 314 -14.15 25.95 -14.14
CA LEU A 314 -15.32 25.75 -13.28
C LEU A 314 -15.05 26.23 -11.84
N ALA A 315 -13.84 26.00 -11.32
CA ALA A 315 -13.46 26.49 -10.00
C ALA A 315 -13.43 28.03 -9.93
N ALA A 316 -12.94 28.68 -10.98
CA ALA A 316 -12.94 30.14 -11.11
C ALA A 316 -14.35 30.73 -11.23
N GLU A 317 -15.30 29.98 -11.80
CA GLU A 317 -16.74 30.32 -11.84
C GLU A 317 -17.45 30.10 -10.48
N GLY A 318 -16.72 29.67 -9.45
CA GLY A 318 -17.23 29.48 -8.10
C GLY A 318 -17.75 28.07 -7.82
N ARG A 319 -17.55 27.11 -8.74
CA ARG A 319 -17.82 25.70 -8.45
C ARG A 319 -16.86 25.23 -7.35
N THR A 320 -17.40 24.46 -6.42
CA THR A 320 -16.62 23.86 -5.33
C THR A 320 -16.85 22.36 -5.29
N TRP A 321 -15.87 21.65 -4.73
CA TRP A 321 -15.94 20.21 -4.53
C TRP A 321 -15.63 19.84 -3.09
N THR A 322 -16.20 18.72 -2.64
CA THR A 322 -15.86 18.17 -1.32
C THR A 322 -14.68 17.23 -1.46
N ALA A 323 -13.67 17.44 -0.62
CA ALA A 323 -12.56 16.53 -0.41
C ALA A 323 -12.66 15.89 0.97
N GLN A 324 -12.23 14.64 1.08
CA GLN A 324 -12.25 13.87 2.31
C GLN A 324 -11.04 12.92 2.32
N ARG A 325 -10.86 12.18 3.42
CA ARG A 325 -9.94 11.04 3.38
C ARG A 325 -10.53 9.96 2.46
N VAL A 326 -9.65 9.38 1.63
CA VAL A 326 -9.94 8.38 0.60
C VAL A 326 -8.92 7.25 0.71
N HIS A 327 -9.14 6.14 0.01
CA HIS A 327 -8.15 5.07 -0.12
C HIS A 327 -6.88 5.56 -0.83
N GLY A 328 -7.05 6.38 -1.87
CA GLY A 328 -5.96 7.09 -2.54
C GLY A 328 -5.14 6.27 -3.53
N ASP A 329 -5.41 4.97 -3.68
CA ASP A 329 -4.87 4.08 -4.73
C ASP A 329 -5.79 2.87 -4.98
N LEU A 330 -7.10 3.12 -5.05
CA LEU A 330 -8.10 2.06 -5.19
C LEU A 330 -8.06 1.43 -6.59
N HIS A 331 -7.96 0.10 -6.65
CA HIS A 331 -8.09 -0.72 -7.86
C HIS A 331 -8.58 -2.14 -7.51
N LEU A 332 -8.89 -2.97 -8.50
CA LEU A 332 -9.48 -4.31 -8.28
C LEU A 332 -8.61 -5.21 -7.37
N GLY A 333 -7.28 -5.15 -7.51
CA GLY A 333 -6.34 -5.88 -6.64
C GLY A 333 -6.31 -5.41 -5.16
N GLN A 334 -7.01 -4.32 -4.80
CA GLN A 334 -7.20 -3.89 -3.42
C GLN A 334 -8.59 -4.22 -2.88
N CYS A 335 -9.30 -5.09 -3.59
CA CYS A 335 -10.65 -5.50 -3.26
C CYS A 335 -10.69 -7.02 -3.10
N LEU A 336 -11.24 -7.48 -1.97
CA LEU A 336 -11.42 -8.90 -1.68
C LEU A 336 -12.89 -9.26 -1.71
N ARG A 337 -13.22 -10.36 -2.39
CA ARG A 337 -14.59 -10.89 -2.48
C ARG A 337 -14.73 -12.15 -1.63
N SER A 338 -15.40 -12.03 -0.49
CA SER A 338 -15.59 -13.17 0.42
C SER A 338 -16.54 -14.22 -0.17
N PRO A 339 -16.47 -15.49 0.27
CA PRO A 339 -17.42 -16.53 -0.12
C PRO A 339 -18.88 -16.17 0.18
N ALA A 340 -19.11 -15.33 1.20
CA ALA A 340 -20.44 -14.94 1.66
C ALA A 340 -21.13 -13.87 0.80
N GLY A 341 -20.50 -13.37 -0.28
CA GLY A 341 -21.13 -12.33 -1.11
C GLY A 341 -20.52 -10.93 -0.96
N GLN A 342 -19.59 -10.73 -0.02
CA GLN A 342 -19.24 -9.39 0.45
C GLN A 342 -17.91 -8.92 -0.12
N TRP A 343 -17.89 -7.66 -0.57
CA TRP A 343 -16.68 -6.94 -0.92
C TRP A 343 -16.06 -6.27 0.29
N SER A 344 -14.74 -6.36 0.38
CA SER A 344 -13.91 -5.63 1.35
C SER A 344 -12.79 -4.89 0.65
N LEU A 345 -12.47 -3.67 1.10
CA LEU A 345 -11.32 -2.88 0.66
C LEU A 345 -10.17 -3.07 1.63
N ILE A 346 -8.95 -3.14 1.12
CA ILE A 346 -7.70 -3.35 1.87
C ILE A 346 -6.61 -2.40 1.37
N ASP A 347 -5.48 -2.31 2.08
CA ASP A 347 -4.28 -1.56 1.66
C ASP A 347 -4.50 -0.04 1.48
N PHE A 348 -4.88 0.61 2.58
CA PHE A 348 -5.14 2.06 2.64
C PHE A 348 -3.85 2.91 2.68
N GLU A 349 -2.70 2.35 2.29
CA GLU A 349 -1.42 3.07 2.28
C GLU A 349 -1.41 4.30 1.35
N GLY A 350 -2.28 4.32 0.35
CA GLY A 350 -2.25 5.27 -0.76
C GLY A 350 -1.09 5.01 -1.72
N GLU A 351 -0.96 5.85 -2.76
CA GLU A 351 0.03 5.64 -3.83
C GLU A 351 1.48 5.57 -3.29
N PRO A 352 2.18 4.42 -3.42
CA PRO A 352 3.49 4.20 -2.78
C PRO A 352 4.59 5.17 -3.18
N SER A 353 4.48 5.82 -4.34
CA SER A 353 5.44 6.80 -4.84
C SER A 353 5.32 8.17 -4.16
N LYS A 354 4.22 8.45 -3.45
CA LYS A 354 3.97 9.76 -2.81
C LYS A 354 4.48 9.80 -1.36
N PRO A 355 5.03 10.93 -0.91
CA PRO A 355 5.35 11.16 0.50
C PRO A 355 4.14 10.95 1.41
N LEU A 356 4.37 10.51 2.66
CA LEU A 356 3.30 10.26 3.64
C LEU A 356 2.36 11.47 3.87
N PRO A 357 2.86 12.72 3.99
CA PRO A 357 1.98 13.87 4.16
C PRO A 357 1.00 14.04 2.99
N GLU A 358 1.47 13.83 1.75
CA GLU A 358 0.62 13.90 0.55
C GLU A 358 -0.40 12.76 0.49
N ARG A 359 -0.02 11.54 0.91
CA ARG A 359 -0.94 10.38 0.98
C ARG A 359 -2.08 10.60 1.98
N ARG A 360 -1.91 11.49 2.97
CA ARG A 360 -2.92 11.83 3.98
C ARG A 360 -3.78 13.04 3.59
N MET A 361 -3.45 13.76 2.53
CA MET A 361 -4.22 14.94 2.12
C MET A 361 -5.65 14.53 1.70
N PRO A 362 -6.69 15.27 2.14
CA PRO A 362 -8.04 15.06 1.64
C PRO A 362 -8.12 15.21 0.12
N GLN A 363 -8.88 14.34 -0.53
CA GLN A 363 -9.12 14.33 -1.97
C GLN A 363 -10.62 14.15 -2.25
N PRO A 364 -11.13 14.64 -3.39
CA PRO A 364 -12.42 14.24 -3.91
C PRO A 364 -12.52 12.70 -4.03
N PRO A 365 -13.64 12.08 -3.59
CA PRO A 365 -13.89 10.65 -3.74
C PRO A 365 -13.75 10.14 -5.19
N THR A 366 -13.93 11.04 -6.16
CA THR A 366 -13.74 10.79 -7.59
C THR A 366 -12.35 10.24 -7.92
N ARG A 367 -11.31 10.53 -7.12
CA ARG A 367 -9.98 9.94 -7.29
C ARG A 367 -10.00 8.41 -7.22
N ASP A 368 -10.66 7.86 -6.21
CA ASP A 368 -10.77 6.40 -6.01
C ASP A 368 -11.70 5.77 -7.04
N VAL A 369 -12.78 6.48 -7.40
CA VAL A 369 -13.66 6.07 -8.50
C VAL A 369 -12.86 5.95 -9.80
N ALA A 370 -12.11 6.98 -10.18
CA ALA A 370 -11.27 6.97 -11.38
C ALA A 370 -10.26 5.81 -11.37
N GLY A 371 -9.60 5.55 -10.23
CA GLY A 371 -8.70 4.40 -10.07
C GLY A 371 -9.38 3.06 -10.36
N MET A 372 -10.59 2.84 -9.83
CA MET A 372 -11.36 1.62 -10.10
C MET A 372 -11.81 1.53 -11.56
N LEU A 373 -12.27 2.63 -12.16
CA LEU A 373 -12.69 2.65 -13.56
C LEU A 373 -11.52 2.34 -14.52
N ARG A 374 -10.32 2.84 -14.21
CA ARG A 374 -9.07 2.49 -14.91
C ARG A 374 -8.73 1.00 -14.73
N SER A 375 -8.94 0.45 -13.54
CA SER A 375 -8.71 -0.98 -13.26
C SER A 375 -9.58 -1.90 -14.13
N PHE A 376 -10.86 -1.54 -14.39
CA PHE A 376 -11.70 -2.27 -15.34
C PHE A 376 -11.19 -2.19 -16.78
N ASP A 377 -10.71 -1.02 -17.22
CA ASP A 377 -10.12 -0.88 -18.55
C ASP A 377 -8.87 -1.78 -18.71
N TYR A 378 -8.03 -1.86 -17.68
CA TYR A 378 -6.87 -2.76 -17.64
C TYR A 378 -7.27 -4.24 -17.72
N ALA A 379 -8.30 -4.65 -16.97
CA ALA A 379 -8.77 -6.04 -16.98
C ALA A 379 -9.30 -6.42 -18.36
N ALA A 380 -10.11 -5.56 -18.99
CA ALA A 380 -10.66 -5.80 -20.32
C ALA A 380 -9.60 -5.93 -21.42
N LEU A 381 -8.51 -5.18 -21.30
CA LEU A 381 -7.38 -5.22 -22.23
C LEU A 381 -6.42 -6.37 -21.97
N SER A 382 -6.49 -6.98 -20.78
CA SER A 382 -5.72 -8.19 -20.44
C SER A 382 -6.37 -9.47 -20.98
N ALA A 383 -7.61 -9.42 -21.48
CA ALA A 383 -8.24 -10.54 -22.19
C ALA A 383 -7.72 -10.69 -23.61
N ASP A 384 -7.77 -11.92 -24.11
CA ASP A 384 -7.43 -12.27 -25.50
C ASP A 384 -8.61 -12.99 -26.19
N PRO A 385 -9.29 -12.35 -27.17
CA PRO A 385 -9.09 -10.97 -27.61
C PRO A 385 -9.59 -9.93 -26.58
N PRO A 386 -9.11 -8.67 -26.64
CA PRO A 386 -9.59 -7.61 -25.75
C PRO A 386 -11.10 -7.36 -25.86
N MET A 387 -11.76 -7.13 -24.71
CA MET A 387 -13.22 -6.97 -24.64
C MET A 387 -13.65 -5.60 -24.11
N PRO A 388 -13.51 -4.50 -24.88
CA PRO A 388 -13.80 -3.14 -24.41
C PRO A 388 -15.26 -2.92 -23.98
N GLY A 389 -16.21 -3.66 -24.57
CA GLY A 389 -17.61 -3.63 -24.15
C GLY A 389 -17.84 -4.09 -22.70
N TRP A 390 -17.00 -5.01 -22.21
CA TRP A 390 -17.04 -5.46 -20.82
C TRP A 390 -16.63 -4.36 -19.85
N ALA A 391 -15.55 -3.61 -20.17
CA ALA A 391 -15.13 -2.47 -19.34
C ALA A 391 -16.23 -1.41 -19.27
N HIS A 392 -16.86 -1.08 -20.40
CA HIS A 392 -17.96 -0.12 -20.43
C HIS A 392 -19.12 -0.52 -19.51
N ALA A 393 -19.56 -1.79 -19.58
CA ALA A 393 -20.63 -2.32 -18.73
C ALA A 393 -20.25 -2.28 -17.24
N CYS A 394 -19.03 -2.70 -16.89
CA CYS A 394 -18.55 -2.69 -15.51
C CYS A 394 -18.45 -1.28 -14.95
N ARG A 395 -17.89 -0.33 -15.72
CA ARG A 395 -17.79 1.09 -15.34
C ARG A 395 -19.16 1.68 -15.06
N ALA A 396 -20.13 1.44 -15.95
CA ALA A 396 -21.50 1.93 -15.78
C ALA A 396 -22.20 1.31 -14.55
N ALA A 397 -22.01 0.00 -14.34
CA ALA A 397 -22.59 -0.71 -13.21
C ALA A 397 -21.98 -0.27 -11.87
N TYR A 398 -20.65 -0.10 -11.82
CA TYR A 398 -19.92 0.42 -10.67
C TYR A 398 -20.39 1.82 -10.26
N CYS A 399 -20.43 2.78 -11.21
CA CYS A 399 -20.92 4.13 -10.91
C CYS A 399 -22.39 4.13 -10.45
N SER A 400 -23.22 3.26 -11.03
CA SER A 400 -24.62 3.12 -10.60
C SER A 400 -24.72 2.57 -9.17
N GLY A 401 -23.92 1.57 -8.81
CA GLY A 401 -23.87 1.03 -7.45
C GLY A 401 -23.32 2.04 -6.44
N TYR A 402 -22.32 2.83 -6.85
CA TYR A 402 -21.81 3.93 -6.04
C TYR A 402 -22.92 4.96 -5.75
N ALA A 403 -23.67 5.35 -6.79
CA ALA A 403 -24.77 6.31 -6.68
C ALA A 403 -25.90 5.85 -5.74
N GLU A 404 -26.20 4.54 -5.69
CA GLU A 404 -27.22 3.96 -4.80
C GLU A 404 -26.98 4.29 -3.32
N VAL A 405 -25.72 4.38 -2.90
CA VAL A 405 -25.34 4.63 -1.51
C VAL A 405 -24.95 6.08 -1.28
N ALA A 406 -24.14 6.65 -2.17
CA ALA A 406 -23.64 8.03 -2.03
C ALA A 406 -24.72 9.09 -2.32
N GLY A 407 -25.82 8.72 -3.00
CA GLY A 407 -26.88 9.64 -3.42
C GLY A 407 -26.51 10.56 -4.59
N ALA A 408 -25.27 10.47 -5.10
CA ALA A 408 -24.78 11.21 -6.26
C ALA A 408 -24.02 10.27 -7.18
N ASP A 409 -24.35 10.31 -8.47
CA ASP A 409 -23.65 9.53 -9.48
C ASP A 409 -22.36 10.25 -9.90
N PRO A 410 -21.18 9.62 -9.77
CA PRO A 410 -19.91 10.23 -10.17
C PRO A 410 -19.88 10.75 -11.61
N ARG A 411 -20.72 10.18 -12.50
CA ARG A 411 -20.83 10.58 -13.90
C ARG A 411 -21.55 11.92 -14.11
N THR A 412 -22.24 12.43 -13.09
CA THR A 412 -22.88 13.75 -13.15
C THR A 412 -21.89 14.91 -13.01
N ASP A 413 -20.63 14.61 -12.69
CA ASP A 413 -19.52 15.55 -12.71
C ASP A 413 -18.43 15.09 -13.68
N PRO A 414 -18.69 15.15 -15.00
CA PRO A 414 -17.80 14.58 -16.01
C PRO A 414 -16.45 15.30 -16.09
N VAL A 415 -16.39 16.59 -15.73
CA VAL A 415 -15.15 17.38 -15.75
C VAL A 415 -14.20 16.89 -14.66
N LEU A 416 -14.68 16.77 -13.41
CA LEU A 416 -13.86 16.25 -12.33
C LEU A 416 -13.42 14.80 -12.58
N LEU A 417 -14.34 13.96 -13.07
CA LEU A 417 -14.02 12.56 -13.38
C LEU A 417 -12.98 12.45 -14.50
N ARG A 418 -13.14 13.21 -15.59
CA ARG A 418 -12.17 13.24 -16.70
C ARG A 418 -10.80 13.69 -16.23
N ALA A 419 -10.70 14.71 -15.38
CA ALA A 419 -9.43 15.18 -14.83
C ALA A 419 -8.72 14.07 -14.04
N TYR A 420 -9.41 13.39 -13.13
CA TYR A 420 -8.79 12.32 -12.33
C TYR A 420 -8.46 11.05 -13.13
N GLU A 421 -9.29 10.65 -14.09
CA GLU A 421 -8.95 9.55 -14.99
C GLU A 421 -7.74 9.88 -15.87
N THR A 422 -7.62 11.14 -16.30
CA THR A 422 -6.48 11.64 -17.08
C THR A 422 -5.20 11.62 -16.26
N ASP A 423 -5.22 12.17 -15.03
CA ASP A 423 -4.06 12.18 -14.13
C ASP A 423 -3.59 10.75 -13.79
N LYS A 424 -4.54 9.82 -13.55
CA LYS A 424 -4.20 8.41 -13.31
C LYS A 424 -3.60 7.74 -14.55
N ALA A 425 -4.14 7.98 -15.74
CA ALA A 425 -3.58 7.43 -16.98
C ALA A 425 -2.15 7.96 -17.27
N ILE A 426 -1.88 9.24 -16.98
CA ILE A 426 -0.54 9.82 -17.10
C ILE A 426 0.45 9.12 -16.16
N TYR A 427 0.05 8.91 -14.90
CA TYR A 427 0.85 8.15 -13.94
C TYR A 427 1.15 6.72 -14.45
N GLU A 428 0.12 6.03 -14.94
CA GLU A 428 0.22 4.67 -15.47
C GLU A 428 1.21 4.60 -16.65
N VAL A 429 1.15 5.53 -17.60
CA VAL A 429 2.10 5.60 -18.73
C VAL A 429 3.55 5.62 -18.25
N VAL A 430 3.87 6.49 -17.28
CA VAL A 430 5.23 6.59 -16.74
C VAL A 430 5.62 5.32 -15.99
N TYR A 431 4.68 4.73 -15.25
CA TYR A 431 4.91 3.50 -14.51
C TYR A 431 5.20 2.32 -15.45
N GLU A 432 4.35 2.08 -16.44
CA GLU A 432 4.50 0.95 -17.37
C GLU A 432 5.75 1.11 -18.24
N ALA A 433 6.03 2.32 -18.74
CA ALA A 433 7.23 2.58 -19.53
C ALA A 433 8.54 2.23 -18.79
N ARG A 434 8.55 2.31 -17.45
CA ARG A 434 9.72 2.01 -16.62
C ARG A 434 9.80 0.55 -16.19
N HIS A 435 8.67 -0.10 -15.91
CA HIS A 435 8.65 -1.39 -15.23
C HIS A 435 8.11 -2.54 -16.10
N ARG A 436 7.19 -2.25 -17.01
CA ARG A 436 6.53 -3.24 -17.88
C ARG A 436 6.27 -2.63 -19.28
N PRO A 437 7.30 -2.38 -20.10
CA PRO A 437 7.13 -1.70 -21.38
C PRO A 437 6.09 -2.37 -22.32
N ASP A 438 5.93 -3.69 -22.23
CA ASP A 438 4.94 -4.45 -23.00
C ASP A 438 3.48 -4.07 -22.66
N TRP A 439 3.25 -3.50 -21.47
CA TRP A 439 1.93 -3.06 -21.00
C TRP A 439 1.65 -1.59 -21.35
N LEU A 440 2.62 -0.84 -21.87
CA LEU A 440 2.47 0.57 -22.26
C LEU A 440 1.30 0.86 -23.21
N PRO A 441 0.91 -0.02 -24.16
CA PRO A 441 -0.25 0.23 -25.02
C PRO A 441 -1.56 0.43 -24.24
N VAL A 442 -1.71 -0.17 -23.06
CA VAL A 442 -2.93 -0.12 -22.24
C VAL A 442 -3.25 1.31 -21.77
N PRO A 443 -2.37 2.00 -21.01
CA PRO A 443 -2.64 3.38 -20.63
C PRO A 443 -2.57 4.36 -21.82
N MET A 444 -1.80 4.06 -22.87
CA MET A 444 -1.78 4.90 -24.08
C MET A 444 -3.13 4.95 -24.82
N ALA A 445 -3.86 3.83 -24.89
CA ALA A 445 -5.22 3.81 -25.45
C ALA A 445 -6.19 4.70 -24.65
N ALA A 446 -6.02 4.76 -23.32
CA ALA A 446 -6.79 5.66 -22.47
C ALA A 446 -6.42 7.13 -22.71
N ILE A 447 -5.11 7.43 -22.84
CA ILE A 447 -4.62 8.77 -23.20
C ILE A 447 -5.23 9.27 -24.51
N GLU A 448 -5.26 8.43 -25.55
CA GLU A 448 -5.86 8.79 -26.84
C GLU A 448 -7.35 9.14 -26.69
N ARG A 449 -8.11 8.33 -25.94
CA ARG A 449 -9.54 8.56 -25.65
C ARG A 449 -9.77 9.86 -24.86
N TYR A 450 -8.96 10.13 -23.83
CA TYR A 450 -9.15 11.32 -23.00
C TYR A 450 -8.69 12.60 -23.69
N ALA A 451 -7.65 12.54 -24.54
CA ALA A 451 -7.16 13.68 -25.29
C ALA A 451 -8.10 14.09 -26.43
N THR A 452 -8.93 13.18 -26.94
CA THR A 452 -9.89 13.43 -28.04
C THR A 452 -11.32 13.67 -27.58
N SER A 453 -11.64 13.43 -26.30
CA SER A 453 -12.96 13.75 -25.74
C SER A 453 -13.12 15.26 -25.56
N ASP A 454 -13.59 15.92 -26.60
CA ASP A 454 -14.37 17.14 -26.44
C ASP A 454 -15.70 16.72 -25.80
N LEU A 455 -15.98 17.16 -24.57
CA LEU A 455 -17.20 16.81 -23.83
C LEU A 455 -18.45 17.04 -24.71
N ILE A 456 -19.11 15.94 -25.12
CA ILE A 456 -20.48 15.95 -25.69
C ILE A 456 -21.47 15.69 -24.56
#